data_AF-A0A2H3E7D3-F1
#
_entry.id   AF-A0A2H3E7D3-F1
#
_cell.length_a   1.000
_cell.length_b   1.000
_cell.length_c   1.000
_cell.angle_alpha   90.00
_cell.angle_beta   90.00
_cell.angle_gamma   90.00
#
_symmetry.space_group_name_H-M   'P 1'
#
loop_
_entity.id
_entity.type
_entity.pdbx_description
1 polymer ?
#
loop_
_entity_poly.entity_id
_entity_poly.type
_entity_poly.pdbx_seq_one_letter_code
_entity_poly.pdbx_strand_id
1 'polypeptide(L)'
;SHNEAKRDATFFCPVPGCGRTFTRSFNLKSNLAHMRSHDEDKPFVCPWPGCGKGFVRQHDCKKREQLHSNNRSFSCEPCGKMFARMDALNRH
;
A
#
# COMPACT_ATOMS: atom_id res chain seq x y z
N SER A 1 -30.55 39.84 8.84
CA SER A 1 -29.54 39.58 9.87
C SER A 1 -28.93 38.22 9.66
N HIS A 2 -27.60 38.21 9.47
CA HIS A 2 -26.66 37.10 9.58
C HIS A 2 -27.01 35.77 8.88
N ASN A 3 -26.69 35.73 7.59
CA ASN A 3 -26.39 34.49 6.87
C ASN A 3 -25.00 34.01 7.37
N GLU A 4 -24.99 33.29 8.49
CA GLU A 4 -23.77 32.68 9.01
C GLU A 4 -23.33 31.57 8.05
N ALA A 5 -22.43 31.97 7.15
CA ALA A 5 -21.67 31.09 6.28
C ALA A 5 -21.18 29.88 7.09
N LYS A 6 -21.76 28.72 6.79
CA LYS A 6 -21.21 27.44 7.22
C LYS A 6 -19.75 27.44 6.77
N ARG A 7 -18.83 27.66 7.71
CA ARG A 7 -17.39 27.59 7.42
C ARG A 7 -17.13 26.15 7.00
N ASP A 8 -16.98 25.91 5.70
CA ASP A 8 -16.44 24.66 5.17
C ASP A 8 -15.07 24.47 5.81
N ALA A 9 -15.04 23.67 6.88
CA ALA A 9 -13.82 23.37 7.62
C ALA A 9 -12.85 22.71 6.65
N THR A 10 -11.87 23.50 6.21
CA THR A 10 -10.82 23.06 5.30
C THR A 10 -9.68 22.53 6.15
N PHE A 11 -9.36 21.25 5.98
CA PHE A 11 -8.27 20.58 6.69
C PHE A 11 -7.02 20.66 5.84
N PHE A 12 -6.00 21.34 6.34
CA PHE A 12 -4.68 21.42 5.74
C PHE A 12 -3.79 20.31 6.30
N CYS A 13 -2.96 19.73 5.44
CA CYS A 13 -1.90 18.83 5.90
C CYS A 13 -0.80 19.66 6.60
N PRO A 14 -0.47 19.37 7.87
CA PRO A 14 0.55 20.13 8.61
C PRO A 14 1.99 19.79 8.22
N VAL A 15 2.22 18.82 7.32
CA VAL A 15 3.57 18.39 6.92
C VAL A 15 4.19 19.42 5.97
N PRO A 16 5.35 20.02 6.33
CA PRO A 16 6.05 20.97 5.48
C PRO A 16 6.36 20.37 4.10
N GLY A 17 6.00 21.09 3.03
CA GLY A 17 6.22 20.65 1.64
C GLY A 17 5.12 19.77 1.03
N CYS A 18 4.09 19.36 1.78
CA CYS A 18 3.01 18.55 1.22
C CYS A 18 1.91 19.38 0.52
N GLY A 19 1.49 20.49 1.14
CA GLY A 19 0.54 21.45 0.54
C GLY A 19 -0.88 20.94 0.27
N ARG A 20 -1.26 19.73 0.72
CA ARG A 20 -2.60 19.17 0.49
C ARG A 20 -3.67 19.77 1.40
N THR A 21 -4.82 20.09 0.82
CA THR A 21 -6.00 20.64 1.51
C THR A 21 -7.25 19.82 1.21
N PHE A 22 -8.13 19.67 2.20
CA PHE A 22 -9.35 18.87 2.10
C PHE A 22 -10.57 19.68 2.55
N THR A 23 -11.58 19.85 1.70
CA THR A 23 -12.62 20.89 1.84
C THR A 23 -14.02 20.39 2.23
N ARG A 24 -14.18 19.16 2.74
CA ARG A 24 -15.51 18.63 3.16
C ARG A 24 -15.37 17.78 4.42
N SER A 25 -16.41 17.75 5.25
CA SER A 25 -16.48 17.01 6.52
C SER A 25 -16.20 15.50 6.42
N PHE A 26 -16.57 14.84 5.30
CA PHE A 26 -16.23 13.43 5.05
C PHE A 26 -14.72 13.22 4.77
N ASN A 27 -13.99 14.29 4.48
CA ASN A 27 -12.56 14.25 4.17
C ASN A 27 -11.67 14.24 5.41
N LEU A 28 -12.18 14.34 6.64
CA LEU A 28 -11.34 14.09 7.83
C LEU A 28 -10.71 12.70 7.79
N LYS A 29 -11.50 11.67 7.41
CA LYS A 29 -10.97 10.32 7.21
C LYS A 29 -9.93 10.26 6.08
N SER A 30 -10.12 11.05 5.03
CA SER A 30 -9.18 11.16 3.90
C SER A 30 -7.88 11.86 4.32
N ASN A 31 -7.96 12.94 5.10
CA ASN A 31 -6.83 13.64 5.66
C ASN A 31 -6.05 12.72 6.63
N LEU A 32 -6.73 12.01 7.54
CA LEU A 32 -6.09 11.02 8.41
C LEU A 32 -5.41 9.89 7.61
N ALA A 33 -6.07 9.36 6.56
CA ALA A 33 -5.46 8.36 5.70
C ALA A 33 -4.28 8.90 4.88
N HIS A 34 -4.30 10.18 4.54
CA HIS A 34 -3.19 10.88 3.92
C HIS A 34 -2.05 11.11 4.90
N MET A 35 -2.31 11.44 6.17
CA MET A 35 -1.26 11.59 7.17
C MET A 35 -0.44 10.30 7.34
N ARG A 36 -1.08 9.13 7.22
CA ARG A 36 -0.38 7.83 7.19
C ARG A 36 0.54 7.62 5.98
N SER A 37 0.49 8.46 4.94
CA SER A 37 1.49 8.41 3.87
C SER A 37 2.77 9.17 4.21
N HIS A 38 2.73 10.03 5.23
CA HIS A 38 3.90 10.75 5.74
C HIS A 38 4.61 9.95 6.82
N ASP A 39 3.85 9.20 7.63
CA ASP A 39 4.42 8.17 8.47
C ASP A 39 4.99 7.05 7.58
N GLU A 40 6.29 6.82 7.66
CA GLU A 40 6.95 5.67 7.04
C GLU A 40 6.56 4.34 7.71
N ASP A 41 5.70 4.40 8.73
CA ASP A 41 5.07 3.26 9.35
C ASP A 41 4.22 2.53 8.30
N LYS A 42 4.82 1.48 7.75
CA LYS A 42 4.24 0.56 6.78
C LYS A 42 3.86 -0.71 7.55
N PRO A 43 2.74 -0.71 8.29
CA PRO A 43 2.37 -1.83 9.13
C PRO A 43 2.13 -3.12 8.32
N PHE A 44 1.92 -3.00 7.01
CA PHE A 44 1.73 -4.13 6.12
C PHE A 44 3.00 -4.40 5.31
N VAL A 45 3.86 -5.29 5.80
CA VAL A 45 5.08 -5.72 5.10
C VAL A 45 4.79 -6.98 4.30
N CYS A 46 5.27 -7.01 3.06
CA CYS A 46 5.14 -8.16 2.18
C CYS A 46 5.85 -9.37 2.81
N PRO A 47 5.16 -10.50 3.04
CA PRO A 47 5.74 -11.68 3.67
C PRO A 47 6.67 -12.47 2.73
N TRP A 48 6.81 -12.06 1.47
CA TRP A 48 7.61 -12.78 0.48
C TRP A 48 9.11 -12.70 0.82
N PRO A 49 9.82 -13.84 0.95
CA PRO A 49 11.25 -13.86 1.22
C PRO A 49 12.03 -13.07 0.17
N GLY A 50 12.83 -12.09 0.60
CA GLY A 50 13.62 -11.23 -0.27
C GLY A 50 12.89 -10.02 -0.88
N CYS A 51 11.59 -9.82 -0.62
CA CYS A 51 10.86 -8.63 -1.08
C CYS A 51 10.97 -7.46 -0.10
N GLY A 52 10.65 -7.68 1.18
CA GLY A 52 10.77 -6.67 2.25
C GLY A 52 9.95 -5.38 2.06
N LYS A 53 9.08 -5.29 1.04
CA LYS A 53 8.32 -4.07 0.76
C LYS A 53 7.19 -3.86 1.76
N GLY A 54 7.22 -2.72 2.44
CA GLY A 54 6.14 -2.24 3.30
C GLY A 54 5.11 -1.38 2.57
N PHE A 55 3.86 -1.45 3.02
CA PHE A 55 2.70 -0.69 2.52
C PHE A 55 1.92 -0.07 3.68
N VAL A 56 1.34 1.10 3.41
CA VAL A 56 0.46 1.81 4.35
C VAL A 56 -0.93 1.18 4.42
N ARG A 57 -1.36 0.48 3.36
CA ARG A 57 -2.69 -0.14 3.25
C ARG A 57 -2.60 -1.63 2.98
N GLN A 58 -3.44 -2.41 3.65
CA GLN A 58 -3.51 -3.86 3.52
C GLN A 58 -3.83 -4.32 2.08
N HIS A 59 -4.75 -3.64 1.39
CA HIS A 59 -5.14 -4.04 0.03
C HIS A 59 -3.98 -3.87 -0.97
N ASP A 60 -3.07 -2.90 -0.74
CA ASP A 60 -1.89 -2.70 -1.56
C ASP A 60 -0.85 -3.82 -1.33
N CYS A 61 -0.67 -4.25 -0.07
CA CYS A 61 0.15 -5.42 0.27
C CYS A 61 -0.40 -6.70 -0.37
N LYS A 62 -1.71 -6.93 -0.27
CA LYS A 62 -2.37 -8.11 -0.87
C LYS A 62 -2.26 -8.16 -2.40
N LYS A 63 -2.36 -7.00 -3.07
CA LYS A 63 -2.10 -6.90 -4.52
C LYS A 63 -0.65 -7.23 -4.85
N ARG A 64 0.32 -6.79 -4.03
CA ARG A 64 1.73 -7.16 -4.21
C ARG A 64 1.94 -8.67 -4.05
N GLU A 65 1.36 -9.29 -3.03
CA GLU A 65 1.42 -10.74 -2.81
C GLU A 65 0.88 -11.53 -4.02
N GLN A 66 -0.23 -11.08 -4.61
CA GLN A 66 -0.78 -11.68 -5.83
C GLN A 66 0.22 -11.66 -7.00
N LEU A 67 0.98 -10.58 -7.15
CA LEU A 67 2.04 -10.50 -8.17
C LEU A 67 3.16 -11.51 -7.90
N HIS A 68 3.50 -11.76 -6.63
CA HIS A 68 4.46 -12.81 -6.29
C HIS A 68 3.91 -14.21 -6.55
N SER A 69 2.62 -14.46 -6.28
CA SER A 69 1.97 -15.74 -6.62
C SER A 69 1.92 -15.98 -8.13
N ASN A 70 1.64 -14.94 -8.92
CA ASN A 70 1.62 -15.03 -10.39
C ASN A 70 3.03 -15.11 -10.99
N ASN A 71 4.03 -14.55 -10.30
CA ASN A 71 5.45 -14.68 -10.63
C ASN A 71 6.13 -15.78 -9.80
N ARG A 72 5.37 -16.66 -9.15
CA ARG A 72 5.93 -17.68 -8.25
C ARG A 72 6.66 -18.67 -9.11
N SER A 73 7.96 -18.52 -9.17
CA SER A 73 8.82 -19.56 -9.67
C SER A 73 8.80 -20.73 -8.68
N PHE A 74 8.50 -21.92 -9.19
CA PHE A 74 8.64 -23.18 -8.49
C PHE A 74 10.13 -23.55 -8.46
N SER A 75 10.68 -23.79 -7.28
CA SER A 75 12.09 -24.11 -7.10
C SER A 75 12.31 -25.61 -6.91
N CYS A 76 13.27 -26.17 -7.63
CA CYS A 76 13.80 -27.52 -7.39
C CYS A 76 14.74 -27.49 -6.17
N GLU A 77 14.42 -28.20 -5.09
CA GLU A 77 15.29 -28.29 -3.91
C GLU A 77 16.67 -28.91 -4.20
N PRO A 78 16.79 -30.02 -4.97
CA PRO A 78 18.09 -30.63 -5.24
C PRO A 78 19.08 -29.74 -6.01
N CYS A 79 18.57 -28.78 -6.78
CA CYS A 79 19.35 -28.09 -7.82
C CYS A 79 19.22 -26.56 -7.81
N GLY A 80 18.30 -26.01 -7.00
CA GLY A 80 18.05 -24.58 -6.87
C GLY A 80 17.42 -23.88 -8.09
N LYS A 81 17.13 -24.61 -9.18
CA LYS A 81 16.56 -24.02 -10.40
C LYS A 81 15.11 -23.58 -10.18
N MET A 82 14.79 -22.42 -10.77
CA MET A 82 13.49 -21.76 -10.69
C MET A 82 12.71 -21.92 -11.99
N PHE A 83 11.43 -22.29 -11.89
CA PHE A 83 10.54 -22.57 -13.02
C PHE A 83 9.28 -21.73 -12.92
N ALA A 84 8.86 -21.07 -14.01
CA ALA A 84 7.65 -20.24 -13.98
C ALA A 84 6.34 -21.03 -13.79
N ARG A 85 6.36 -22.37 -14.00
CA ARG A 85 5.18 -23.23 -13.86
C ARG A 85 5.53 -24.57 -13.21
N MET A 86 4.58 -25.16 -12.49
CA MET A 86 4.78 -26.42 -11.76
C MET A 86 5.01 -27.61 -12.69
N ASP A 87 4.38 -27.63 -13.87
CA ASP A 87 4.61 -28.66 -14.89
C ASP A 87 6.05 -28.62 -15.43
N ALA A 88 6.64 -27.43 -15.53
CA ALA A 88 8.03 -27.29 -15.91
C ALA A 88 9.00 -27.77 -14.82
N LEU A 89 8.65 -27.60 -13.54
CA LEU A 89 9.40 -28.20 -12.42
C LEU A 89 9.25 -29.73 -12.39
N ASN A 90 8.05 -30.27 -12.59
CA ASN A 90 7.83 -31.72 -12.54
C ASN A 90 8.50 -32.49 -13.68
N ARG A 91 8.76 -31.85 -14.84
CA ARG A 91 9.48 -32.44 -15.97
C ARG A 91 11.00 -32.24 -15.89
N HIS A 92 11.45 -31.33 -15.02
CA HIS A 92 12.86 -31.01 -14.86
C HIS A 92 13.62 -32.17 -14.19
#